data_AF-A0A3A9K1U4-F1
#
_entry.id   AF-A0A3A9K1U4-F1
#
_cell.length_a   1.000
_cell.length_b   1.000
_cell.length_c   1.000
_cell.angle_alpha   90.00
_cell.angle_beta   90.00
_cell.angle_gamma   90.00
#
_symmetry.space_group_name_H-M   'P 1'
#
loop_
_entity.id
_entity.type
_entity.pdbx_description
1 polymer ?
#
loop_
_entity_poly.entity_id
_entity_poly.type
_entity_poly.pdbx_seq_one_letter_code
_entity_poly.pdbx_strand_id
1 'polypeptide(L)' 'MIFKIILLCLILGFLVFLLGYTIGRRVGKKEGFIEGQVIIPMELKQKLMESTICPLCHQELNRGEMCDKILQKDKII' A
#
# COMPACT_ATOMS: atom_id res chain seq x y z
N MET A 1 45.04 -8.44 19.22
CA MET A 1 43.73 -8.60 19.90
C MET A 1 42.73 -7.52 19.51
N ILE A 2 43.08 -6.23 19.62
CA ILE A 2 42.19 -5.09 19.32
C ILE A 2 41.58 -5.15 17.91
N PHE A 3 42.37 -5.48 16.88
CA PHE A 3 41.87 -5.59 15.51
C PHE A 3 40.76 -6.64 15.33
N LYS A 4 40.86 -7.79 16.02
CA LYS A 4 39.82 -8.83 15.99
C LYS A 4 38.52 -8.36 16.65
N ILE A 5 38.62 -7.59 17.72
CA ILE A 5 37.46 -7.02 18.43
C ILE A 5 36.76 -5.99 17.53
N ILE A 6 37.52 -5.10 16.89
CA ILE A 6 36.97 -4.11 15.95
C ILE A 6 36.27 -4.81 14.77
N LEU A 7 36.89 -5.84 14.20
CA LEU A 7 36.31 -6.61 13.11
C LEU A 7 34.99 -7.29 13.53
N LEU A 8 34.96 -7.87 14.73
CA LEU A 8 33.76 -8.54 15.26
C LEU A 8 32.60 -7.55 15.51
N CYS A 9 32.89 -6.36 16.03
CA CYS A 9 31.90 -5.29 16.19
C CYS A 9 31.31 -4.83 14.85
N LEU A 10 32.16 -4.67 13.81
CA LEU A 10 31.70 -4.30 12.48
C LEU A 10 30.76 -5.34 11.87
N ILE A 11 31.10 -6.63 11.99
CA ILE A 11 30.28 -7.74 11.49
C ILE A 11 28.92 -7.77 12.20
N LEU A 12 28.92 -7.63 13.53
CA LEU A 12 27.69 -7.57 14.33
C LEU A 12 26.82 -6.37 13.95
N GLY A 13 27.42 -5.18 13.81
CA GLY A 13 26.70 -3.99 13.36
C GLY A 13 26.06 -4.17 11.99
N PHE A 14 26.79 -4.78 11.04
CA PHE A 14 26.26 -5.09 9.71
C PHE A 14 25.10 -6.09 9.76
N LEU A 15 25.20 -7.12 10.60
CA LEU A 15 24.13 -8.11 10.78
C LEU A 15 22.85 -7.46 11.33
N VAL A 16 22.97 -6.62 12.36
CA VAL A 16 21.82 -5.90 12.93
C VAL A 16 21.18 -4.97 11.90
N PHE A 17 22.00 -4.24 11.13
CA PHE A 17 21.52 -3.36 10.07
C PHE A 17 20.74 -4.12 8.99
N LEU A 18 21.28 -5.25 8.52
CA LEU A 18 20.64 -6.09 7.51
C LEU A 18 19.32 -6.67 8.02
N LEU A 19 19.29 -7.17 9.26
CA LEU A 19 18.07 -7.70 9.87
C LEU A 19 17.00 -6.60 9.99
N GLY A 20 17.37 -5.42 10.48
CA GLY A 20 16.49 -4.25 10.54
C GLY A 20 15.95 -3.85 9.16
N TYR A 21 16.80 -3.84 8.13
CA TYR A 21 16.39 -3.54 6.76
C TYR A 21 15.39 -4.56 6.21
N THR A 22 15.61 -5.87 6.44
CA THR A 22 14.68 -6.90 5.95
C THR A 22 13.31 -6.82 6.60
N ILE A 23 13.25 -6.54 7.91
CA ILE A 23 12.01 -6.38 8.65
C ILE A 23 11.30 -5.11 8.18
N GLY A 24 12.01 -3.97 8.14
CA GLY A 24 11.48 -2.70 7.66
C GLY A 24 10.94 -2.78 6.24
N ARG A 25 11.63 -3.47 5.32
CA ARG A 25 11.17 -3.67 3.95
C ARG A 25 9.88 -4.49 3.87
N ARG A 26 9.70 -5.50 4.73
CA ARG A 26 8.47 -6.31 4.76
C ARG A 26 7.29 -5.53 5.32
N VAL A 27 7.52 -4.74 6.36
CA VAL A 27 6.51 -3.88 6.97
C VAL A 27 6.10 -2.77 6.00
N GLY A 28 7.07 -2.04 5.44
CA GLY A 28 6.81 -0.96 4.48
C GLY A 28 6.09 -1.41 3.21
N LYS A 29 6.34 -2.64 2.72
CA LYS A 29 5.58 -3.19 1.58
C LYS A 29 4.12 -3.47 1.94
N LYS A 30 3.83 -3.91 3.16
CA LYS A 30 2.46 -4.14 3.63
C LYS A 30 1.75 -2.80 3.85
N GLU A 31 2.38 -1.87 4.52
CA GLU A 31 1.83 -0.54 4.80
C GLU A 31 1.57 0.24 3.51
N GLY A 32 2.55 0.31 2.60
CA GLY A 32 2.36 1.00 1.31
C GLY A 32 1.31 0.34 0.40
N PHE A 33 1.12 -0.98 0.49
CA PHE A 33 0.03 -1.65 -0.25
C PHE A 33 -1.33 -1.41 0.39
N ILE A 34 -1.42 -1.32 1.72
CA ILE A 34 -2.66 -1.00 2.43
C ILE A 34 -3.03 0.46 2.19
N GLU A 35 -2.09 1.39 2.34
CA GLU A 35 -2.31 2.81 2.02
C GLU A 35 -2.68 3.01 0.56
N GLY A 36 -1.98 2.35 -0.37
CA GLY A 36 -2.32 2.37 -1.79
C GLY A 36 -3.73 1.86 -2.05
N GLN A 37 -4.13 0.74 -1.45
CA GLN A 37 -5.48 0.18 -1.61
C GLN A 37 -6.59 1.10 -1.09
N VAL A 38 -6.32 1.95 -0.10
CA VAL A 38 -7.30 2.91 0.42
C VAL A 38 -7.37 4.16 -0.47
N ILE A 39 -6.23 4.63 -1.00
CA ILE A 39 -6.15 5.83 -1.82
C ILE A 39 -6.68 5.59 -3.24
N ILE A 40 -6.32 4.47 -3.87
CA ILE A 40 -6.72 4.13 -5.24
C ILE A 40 -8.24 4.23 -5.48
N PRO A 41 -9.13 3.63 -4.66
CA PRO A 41 -10.57 3.70 -4.90
C PRO A 41 -11.12 5.12 -4.71
N MET A 42 -10.53 5.94 -3.83
CA MET A 42 -10.94 7.34 -3.66
C MET A 42 -10.58 8.20 -4.87
N GLU A 43 -9.34 8.08 -5.36
CA GLU A 43 -8.89 8.81 -6.55
C GLU A 43 -9.69 8.38 -7.79
N LEU A 44 -9.99 7.09 -7.91
CA LEU A 44 -10.80 6.57 -9.01
C LEU A 44 -12.23 7.10 -8.97
N LYS A 45 -12.85 7.19 -7.78
CA LYS A 45 -14.17 7.79 -7.59
C LYS A 45 -14.16 9.29 -7.92
N GLN A 46 -13.13 10.01 -7.52
CA GLN A 46 -13.00 11.43 -7.84
C GLN A 46 -12.92 11.66 -9.35
N LYS A 47 -12.05 10.91 -10.06
CA LYS A 47 -11.93 10.97 -11.52
C LYS A 47 -13.23 10.59 -12.24
N LEU A 48 -13.99 9.66 -11.66
CA LEU A 48 -15.30 9.26 -12.18
C LEU A 48 -16.32 10.40 -12.07
N MET A 49 -16.34 11.11 -10.93
CA MET A 49 -17.22 12.25 -10.70
C MET A 49 -16.87 13.45 -11.58
N GLU A 50 -15.59 13.69 -11.84
CA GLU A 50 -15.13 14.80 -12.69
C GLU A 50 -15.38 14.55 -14.18
N SER A 51 -15.10 13.34 -14.68
CA SER A 51 -15.15 13.05 -16.13
C SER A 51 -16.45 12.41 -16.60
N THR A 52 -17.33 11.96 -15.68
CA THR A 52 -18.54 11.15 -15.98
C THR A 52 -18.27 9.89 -16.81
N ILE A 53 -17.01 9.52 -16.99
CA ILE A 53 -16.54 8.38 -17.78
C ILE A 53 -15.73 7.48 -16.86
N CYS A 54 -16.00 6.18 -16.90
CA CYS A 54 -15.24 5.21 -16.12
C CYS A 54 -13.77 5.16 -16.56
N PRO A 55 -12.79 5.46 -15.69
CA PRO A 55 -11.37 5.41 -16.06
C PRO A 55 -10.86 3.97 -16.32
N LEU A 56 -11.63 2.95 -15.93
CA LEU A 56 -11.30 1.53 -16.17
C LEU A 56 -11.85 1.03 -17.51
N CYS A 57 -13.14 1.25 -17.77
CA CYS A 57 -13.83 0.69 -18.94
C CYS A 57 -14.19 1.74 -20.02
N HIS A 58 -13.87 3.02 -19.79
CA HIS A 58 -14.13 4.14 -20.70
C HIS A 58 -15.61 4.32 -21.11
N GLN A 59 -16.53 3.73 -20.34
CA GLN A 59 -17.97 3.88 -20.54
C GLN A 59 -18.50 5.11 -19.81
N GLU A 60 -19.43 5.83 -20.43
CA GLU A 60 -20.14 6.94 -19.79
C GLU A 60 -21.07 6.44 -18.67
N LEU A 61 -21.10 7.16 -17.55
CA LEU A 61 -21.86 6.80 -16.37
C LEU A 61 -23.35 7.06 -16.61
N ASN A 62 -24.13 6.00 -16.78
CA ASN A 62 -25.58 6.09 -16.91
C ASN A 62 -26.20 6.48 -15.54
N ARG A 63 -26.50 7.78 -15.33
CA ARG A 63 -27.02 8.34 -14.06
C ARG A 63 -28.36 7.72 -13.60
N GLY A 64 -29.05 6.94 -14.43
CA GLY A 64 -30.32 6.28 -14.10
C GLY A 64 -30.19 5.01 -13.24
N GLU A 65 -29.00 4.43 -13.13
CA GLU A 65 -28.76 3.22 -12.33
C GLU A 65 -27.69 3.49 -11.27
N MET A 66 -28.00 4.33 -10.27
CA MET A 66 -27.18 4.37 -9.05
C MET A 66 -27.21 3.00 -8.36
N CYS A 67 -26.30 2.12 -8.78
CA CYS A 67 -26.00 0.84 -8.16
C CYS A 67 -25.07 1.04 -6.96
N ASP A 68 -25.35 2.01 -6.08
CA ASP A 68 -24.64 2.13 -4.81
C ASP A 68 -25.18 1.08 -3.82
N LYS A 69 -24.83 -0.19 -4.09
CA LYS A 69 -24.81 -1.27 -3.08
C LYS A 69 -23.43 -1.40 -2.43
N ILE A 70 -22.63 -0.34 -2.41
CA ILE A 70 -21.24 -0.39 -1.89
C ILE A 70 -21.20 -0.30 -0.35
N LEU A 71 -22.28 0.09 0.33
CA LEU A 71 -22.33 0.19 1.80
C LEU A 71 -22.68 -1.11 2.56
N GLN A 72 -22.74 -2.27 1.89
CA GLN A 72 -23.15 -3.53 2.56
C GLN A 72 -22.06 -4.61 2.64
N LYS A 73 -20.77 -4.26 2.46
CA LYS A 73 -19.67 -5.23 2.57
C LYS A 73 -18.68 -4.98 3.70
N ASP A 74 -19.02 -4.11 4.67
CA ASP A 74 -18.27 -3.97 5.93
C ASP A 74 -18.86 -4.84 7.05
N LYS A 75 -19.40 -6.01 6.70
CA LYS A 75 -19.95 -6.96 7.67
C LYS A 75 -19.64 -8.41 7.33
N ILE A 76 -18.37 -8.76 7.17
CA ILE A 76 -17.86 -10.11 7.47
C ILE A 76 -16.44 -9.94 8.03
N ILE A 77 -16.36 -10.09 9.37
CA ILE A 77 -15.34 -10.74 10.21
C ILE A 77 -13.87 -10.57 9.78
#